data_AF-A0A1B2HGK3-F1
#
_entry.id   AF-A0A1B2HGK3-F1
#
_cell.length_a   1.000
_cell.length_b   1.000
_cell.length_c   1.000
_cell.angle_alpha   90.00
_cell.angle_beta   90.00
_cell.angle_gamma   90.00
#
_symmetry.space_group_name_H-M   'P 1'
#
loop_
_entity.id
_entity.type
_entity.pdbx_description
1 polymer ?
#
loop_
_entity_poly.entity_id
_entity_poly.type
_entity_poly.pdbx_seq_one_letter_code
_entity_poly.pdbx_strand_id
1 'polypeptide(L)'
;MATKVSGCLVKMLLVLFGVVVGTGLTAVTGVLLFLPDRTTVISVNPTAESPGVYVKKVERMVGGTGYEIWLGPTADRGHVVTVPAGWEHDPERESTPDGMRLKFDNGGEIFVPKASYS
;
A
#
# COMPACT_ATOMS: atom_id res chain seq x y z
N MET A 1 24.24 2.17 54.37
CA MET A 1 24.62 1.50 53.11
C MET A 1 23.46 1.29 52.12
N ALA A 2 22.19 1.37 52.53
CA ALA A 2 21.03 1.08 51.66
C ALA A 2 20.70 2.14 50.59
N THR A 3 21.00 3.42 50.83
CA THR A 3 20.68 4.53 49.89
C THR A 3 21.53 4.51 48.62
N LYS A 4 22.80 4.08 48.70
CA LYS A 4 23.71 3.95 47.53
C LYS A 4 23.27 2.84 46.58
N VAL A 5 22.74 1.74 47.11
CA VAL A 5 22.26 0.58 46.33
C VAL A 5 20.95 0.92 45.63
N SER A 6 20.03 1.60 46.32
CA SER A 6 18.76 2.07 45.73
C SER A 6 18.99 3.07 44.57
N GLY A 7 19.91 4.02 44.74
CA GLY A 7 20.27 4.95 43.65
C GLY A 7 20.96 4.28 42.46
N CYS A 8 21.69 3.18 42.68
CA CYS A 8 22.31 2.39 41.62
C CYS A 8 21.26 1.58 40.83
N LEU A 9 20.33 0.93 41.54
CA LEU A 9 19.25 0.15 40.94
C LEU A 9 18.32 1.04 40.10
N VAL A 10 17.94 2.21 40.61
CA VAL A 10 17.10 3.17 39.88
C VAL A 10 17.78 3.64 38.60
N LYS A 11 19.09 3.92 38.63
CA LYS A 11 19.85 4.28 37.43
C LYS A 11 19.87 3.15 36.40
N MET A 12 20.09 1.90 36.82
CA MET A 12 20.04 0.76 35.91
C MET A 12 18.66 0.57 35.28
N LEU A 13 17.58 0.69 36.07
CA LEU A 13 16.22 0.57 35.57
C LEU A 13 15.89 1.67 34.55
N LEU A 14 16.31 2.91 34.81
CA LEU A 14 16.15 4.01 33.86
C LEU A 14 16.92 3.78 32.56
N VAL A 15 18.15 3.25 32.64
CA VAL A 15 18.94 2.90 31.45
C VAL A 15 18.27 1.78 30.66
N LEU A 16 17.83 0.70 31.32
CA LEU A 16 17.11 -0.39 30.68
C LEU A 16 15.82 0.09 30.01
N PHE A 17 15.05 0.93 30.70
CA PHE A 17 13.84 1.52 30.15
C PHE A 17 14.16 2.39 28.93
N GLY A 18 15.19 3.23 29.01
CA GLY A 18 15.66 4.04 27.87
C GLY A 18 16.07 3.19 26.67
N VAL A 19 16.76 2.07 26.89
CA VAL A 19 17.13 1.13 25.82
C VAL A 19 15.91 0.50 25.18
N VAL A 20 14.94 0.04 25.98
CA VAL A 20 13.70 -0.58 25.47
C VAL A 20 12.88 0.43 24.67
N VAL A 21 12.68 1.63 25.20
CA VAL A 21 11.93 2.70 24.52
C VAL A 21 12.65 3.14 23.24
N GLY A 22 13.97 3.35 23.29
CA GLY A 22 14.75 3.77 22.12
C GLY A 22 14.74 2.71 21.01
N THR A 23 14.86 1.44 21.38
CA THR A 23 14.76 0.32 20.43
C THR A 23 13.36 0.25 19.81
N GLY A 24 12.32 0.37 20.64
CA GLY A 24 10.93 0.39 20.18
C GLY A 24 10.66 1.53 19.19
N LEU A 25 11.12 2.74 19.50
CA LEU A 25 10.99 3.89 18.60
C LEU A 25 11.73 3.67 17.28
N THR A 26 12.95 3.15 17.33
CA THR A 26 13.75 2.86 16.14
C THR A 26 13.07 1.82 15.25
N ALA A 27 12.48 0.77 15.83
CA ALA A 27 11.72 -0.22 15.09
C ALA A 27 10.49 0.39 14.40
N VAL A 28 9.71 1.21 15.13
CA VAL A 28 8.54 1.90 14.57
C VAL A 28 8.95 2.84 13.43
N THR A 29 9.98 3.66 13.63
CA THR A 29 10.51 4.53 12.58
C THR A 29 10.97 3.73 11.37
N GLY A 30 11.66 2.61 11.58
CA GLY A 30 12.03 1.69 10.52
C GLY A 30 10.83 1.26 9.69
N VAL A 31 9.79 0.72 10.34
CA VAL A 31 8.55 0.30 9.65
C VAL A 31 7.91 1.44 8.87
N LEU A 32 7.78 2.63 9.47
CA LEU A 32 7.15 3.78 8.82
C LEU A 32 7.89 4.22 7.55
N LEU A 33 9.22 4.15 7.54
CA LEU A 33 10.03 4.50 6.36
C LEU A 33 9.85 3.52 5.19
N PHE A 34 9.45 2.28 5.46
CA PHE A 34 9.20 1.26 4.44
C PHE A 34 7.72 1.14 4.05
N LEU A 35 6.82 1.93 4.64
CA LEU A 35 5.43 1.96 4.20
C LEU A 35 5.34 2.65 2.83
N PRO A 36 4.69 2.02 1.84
CA PRO A 36 4.49 2.63 0.53
C PRO A 36 3.54 3.83 0.65
N ASP A 37 3.92 4.96 0.06
CA ASP A 37 2.99 6.06 -0.17
C ASP A 37 2.08 5.73 -1.36
N ARG A 38 0.80 6.04 -1.24
CA ARG A 38 -0.20 5.75 -2.29
C ARG A 38 -1.00 7.00 -2.58
N THR A 39 -0.87 7.49 -3.81
CA THR A 39 -1.63 8.64 -4.30
C THR A 39 -2.51 8.22 -5.46
N THR A 40 -3.83 8.46 -5.37
CA THR A 40 -4.76 8.21 -6.47
C THR A 40 -4.54 9.25 -7.57
N VAL A 41 -4.22 8.79 -8.77
CA VAL A 41 -3.95 9.64 -9.94
C VAL A 41 -5.07 9.60 -10.98
N ILE A 42 -5.86 8.52 -11.01
CA ILE A 42 -7.05 8.40 -11.86
C ILE A 42 -8.19 7.84 -11.03
N SER A 43 -9.38 8.40 -11.19
CA SER A 43 -10.59 7.96 -10.50
C SER A 43 -11.76 7.90 -11.47
N VAL A 44 -12.28 6.70 -11.69
CA VAL A 44 -13.50 6.44 -12.44
C VAL A 44 -14.53 5.89 -11.46
N ASN A 45 -15.66 6.57 -11.34
CA ASN A 45 -16.72 6.15 -10.44
C ASN A 45 -17.42 4.88 -10.96
N PRO A 46 -17.91 4.00 -10.04
CA PRO A 46 -18.68 2.84 -10.44
C PRO A 46 -19.97 3.24 -11.17
N THR A 47 -20.42 2.36 -12.08
CA THR A 47 -21.74 2.44 -12.71
C THR A 47 -22.56 1.21 -12.36
N ALA A 48 -23.81 1.13 -12.82
CA ALA A 48 -24.64 -0.07 -12.62
C ALA A 48 -24.04 -1.33 -13.28
N GLU A 49 -23.20 -1.16 -14.30
CA GLU A 49 -22.68 -2.24 -15.14
C GLU A 49 -21.17 -2.46 -15.00
N SER A 50 -20.46 -1.56 -14.31
CA SER A 50 -18.99 -1.62 -14.18
C SER A 50 -18.51 -1.17 -12.78
N PRO A 51 -17.44 -1.78 -12.25
CA PRO A 51 -16.84 -1.35 -10.99
C PRO A 51 -16.22 0.04 -11.13
N GLY A 52 -15.99 0.71 -10.00
CA GLY A 52 -15.12 1.88 -9.98
C GLY A 52 -13.69 1.45 -10.27
N VAL A 53 -12.94 2.31 -10.95
CA VAL A 53 -11.56 2.06 -11.32
C VAL A 53 -10.69 3.18 -10.79
N TYR A 54 -9.76 2.86 -9.90
CA TYR A 54 -8.91 3.84 -9.25
C TYR A 54 -7.45 3.46 -9.47
N VAL A 55 -6.73 4.29 -10.21
CA VAL A 55 -5.29 4.08 -10.43
C VAL A 55 -4.53 4.82 -9.35
N LYS A 56 -3.73 4.10 -8.58
CA LYS A 56 -2.88 4.63 -7.52
C LYS A 56 -1.43 4.53 -7.94
N LYS A 57 -0.72 5.68 -7.89
CA LYS A 57 0.73 5.73 -7.93
C LYS A 57 1.23 5.28 -6.56
N VAL A 58 2.15 4.32 -6.56
CA VAL A 58 2.73 3.75 -5.34
C VAL A 58 4.22 4.06 -5.31
N GLU A 59 4.62 4.88 -4.35
CA GLU A 59 6.02 5.26 -4.16
C GLU A 59 6.61 4.47 -2.99
N ARG A 60 7.68 3.73 -3.27
CA ARG A 60 8.37 2.90 -2.28
C ARG A 60 9.79 3.40 -2.09
N MET A 61 10.25 3.44 -0.84
CA MET A 61 11.65 3.77 -0.53
C MET A 61 12.63 2.81 -1.23
N VAL A 62 12.25 1.53 -1.36
CA VAL A 62 12.98 0.51 -2.11
C VAL A 62 12.06 -0.06 -3.18
N GLY A 63 12.52 -0.09 -4.44
CA GLY A 63 11.75 -0.58 -5.59
C GLY A 63 11.09 0.51 -6.45
N GLY A 64 11.26 1.79 -6.10
CA GLY A 64 10.86 2.93 -6.93
C GLY A 64 9.35 3.17 -6.99
N THR A 65 8.91 3.76 -8.11
CA THR A 65 7.50 4.05 -8.38
C THR A 65 6.85 2.89 -9.15
N GLY A 66 5.68 2.47 -8.71
CA GLY A 66 4.81 1.55 -9.44
C GLY A 66 3.37 2.06 -9.49
N TYR A 67 2.50 1.31 -10.16
CA TYR A 67 1.07 1.64 -10.24
C TYR A 67 0.21 0.43 -9.87
N GLU A 68 -0.87 0.72 -9.15
CA GLU A 68 -1.89 -0.26 -8.78
C GLU A 68 -3.24 0.21 -9.32
N ILE A 69 -3.98 -0.71 -9.94
CA ILE A 69 -5.35 -0.47 -10.42
C ILE A 69 -6.30 -1.16 -9.44
N TRP A 70 -7.12 -0.36 -8.78
CA TRP A 70 -8.10 -0.81 -7.80
C TRP A 70 -9.47 -0.86 -8.46
N LEU A 71 -10.09 -2.04 -8.44
CA LEU A 71 -11.40 -2.31 -9.02
C LEU A 71 -12.40 -2.58 -7.90
N GLY A 72 -13.39 -1.70 -7.72
CA GLY A 72 -14.36 -1.89 -6.63
C GLY A 72 -15.31 -0.71 -6.44
N PRO A 73 -16.13 -0.73 -5.37
CA PRO A 73 -17.11 0.32 -5.11
C PRO A 73 -16.51 1.66 -4.70
N THR A 74 -15.30 1.68 -4.12
CA THR A 74 -14.62 2.90 -3.67
C THR A 74 -13.11 2.81 -3.88
N ALA A 75 -12.41 3.94 -3.80
CA ALA A 75 -10.95 4.00 -3.97
C ALA A 75 -10.17 3.15 -2.96
N ASP A 76 -10.74 2.89 -1.78
CA ASP A 76 -10.06 2.15 -0.69
C ASP A 76 -10.58 0.72 -0.52
N ARG A 77 -11.55 0.31 -1.35
CA ARG A 77 -12.15 -1.02 -1.29
C ARG A 77 -12.29 -1.58 -2.70
N GLY A 78 -11.46 -2.57 -3.02
CA GLY A 78 -11.51 -3.24 -4.31
C GLY A 78 -10.45 -4.32 -4.48
N HIS A 79 -10.55 -5.03 -5.60
CA HIS A 79 -9.50 -5.91 -6.10
C HIS A 79 -8.33 -5.09 -6.61
N VAL A 80 -7.11 -5.47 -6.24
CA VAL A 80 -5.90 -4.75 -6.61
C VAL A 80 -5.16 -5.50 -7.71
N VAL A 81 -4.96 -4.85 -8.84
CA VAL A 81 -4.11 -5.31 -9.93
C VAL A 81 -2.83 -4.49 -9.94
N THR A 82 -1.68 -5.14 -9.81
CA THR A 82 -0.39 -4.46 -9.95
C THR A 82 -0.07 -4.30 -11.42
N VAL A 83 0.24 -3.07 -11.85
CA VAL A 83 0.70 -2.79 -13.21
C VAL A 83 2.16 -3.25 -13.34
N PRO A 84 2.50 -4.12 -14.31
CA PRO A 84 3.87 -4.54 -14.52
C PRO A 84 4.81 -3.36 -14.81
N ALA A 85 6.07 -3.48 -14.41
CA ALA A 85 7.06 -2.44 -14.66
C ALA A 85 7.25 -2.20 -16.17
N GLY A 86 7.29 -0.92 -16.57
CA GLY A 86 7.42 -0.52 -17.97
C GLY A 86 6.11 -0.54 -18.76
N TRP A 87 4.97 -0.84 -18.13
CA TRP A 87 3.65 -0.69 -18.73
C TRP A 87 3.08 0.68 -18.39
N GLU A 88 2.24 1.21 -19.27
CA GLU A 88 1.49 2.43 -18.99
C GLU A 88 0.50 2.21 -17.84
N HIS A 89 0.18 3.29 -17.14
CA HIS A 89 -0.63 3.23 -15.91
C HIS A 89 -2.12 3.47 -16.14
N ASP A 90 -2.50 3.93 -17.34
CA ASP A 90 -3.88 4.18 -17.74
C ASP A 90 -4.29 3.24 -18.88
N PRO A 91 -4.68 1.99 -18.58
CA PRO A 91 -5.16 1.09 -19.61
C PRO A 91 -6.54 1.52 -20.12
N GLU A 92 -6.83 1.16 -21.38
CA GLU A 92 -8.19 1.12 -21.89
C GLU A 92 -8.98 0.05 -21.12
N ARG A 93 -10.21 0.40 -20.73
CA ARG A 93 -11.06 -0.40 -19.85
C ARG A 93 -12.26 -0.89 -20.65
N GLU A 94 -12.37 -2.20 -20.82
CA GLU A 94 -13.52 -2.82 -21.47
C GLU A 94 -14.28 -3.67 -20.44
N SER A 95 -15.50 -3.24 -20.13
CA SER A 95 -16.38 -3.98 -19.22
C SER A 95 -17.13 -5.06 -20.00
N THR A 96 -17.08 -6.29 -19.53
CA THR A 96 -17.73 -7.46 -20.13
C THR A 96 -18.62 -8.16 -19.10
N PRO A 97 -19.55 -9.04 -19.52
CA PRO A 97 -20.38 -9.80 -18.57
C PRO A 97 -19.57 -10.62 -17.58
N ASP A 98 -18.41 -11.14 -18.01
CA ASP A 98 -17.55 -12.04 -17.24
C ASP A 98 -16.54 -11.31 -16.35
N GLY A 99 -16.27 -10.03 -16.61
CA GLY A 99 -15.21 -9.29 -15.94
C GLY A 99 -14.80 -7.99 -16.65
N MET A 100 -13.65 -7.46 -16.26
CA MET A 100 -13.07 -6.26 -16.85
C MET A 100 -11.75 -6.60 -17.54
N ARG A 101 -11.60 -6.17 -18.79
CA ARG A 101 -10.34 -6.24 -19.54
C ARG A 101 -9.63 -4.90 -19.44
N LEU A 102 -8.37 -4.95 -19.02
CA LEU A 102 -7.45 -3.82 -18.95
C LEU A 102 -6.45 -3.98 -20.10
N LYS A 103 -6.58 -3.17 -21.14
CA LYS A 103 -5.70 -3.20 -22.32
C LYS A 103 -4.69 -2.08 -22.22
N PHE A 104 -3.43 -2.42 -22.36
CA PHE A 104 -2.32 -1.49 -22.26
C PHE A 104 -1.75 -1.20 -23.64
N ASP A 105 -1.24 0.01 -23.86
CA ASP A 105 -0.74 0.48 -25.16
C ASP A 105 0.43 -0.35 -25.70
N ASN A 106 1.14 -1.06 -24.83
CA ASN A 106 2.20 -1.99 -25.22
C ASN A 106 1.68 -3.34 -25.76
N GLY A 107 0.36 -3.48 -25.92
CA GLY A 107 -0.31 -4.71 -26.37
C GLY A 107 -0.55 -5.73 -25.26
N GLY A 108 -0.16 -5.43 -24.02
CA GLY A 108 -0.46 -6.26 -22.86
C GLY A 108 -1.93 -6.18 -22.48
N GLU A 109 -2.49 -7.29 -22.01
CA GLU A 109 -3.87 -7.34 -21.51
C GLU A 109 -3.93 -8.08 -20.18
N ILE A 110 -4.69 -7.53 -19.24
CA ILE A 110 -5.03 -8.19 -17.98
C ILE A 110 -6.54 -8.33 -17.91
N PHE A 111 -7.02 -9.57 -17.81
CA PHE A 111 -8.42 -9.85 -17.55
C PHE A 111 -8.65 -10.06 -16.06
N VAL A 112 -9.62 -9.32 -15.51
CA VAL A 112 -10.04 -9.44 -14.11
C VAL A 112 -11.46 -10.00 -14.07
N PRO A 113 -11.67 -11.21 -13.53
CA PRO A 113 -12.99 -11.79 -13.41
C PRO A 113 -13.92 -10.95 -12.52
N LYS A 114 -15.21 -10.90 -12.85
CA LYS A 114 -16.21 -10.12 -12.10
C LYS A 114 -16.26 -10.51 -10.62
N ALA A 115 -16.12 -11.81 -10.32
CA ALA A 115 -16.10 -12.35 -8.97
C ALA A 115 -14.95 -11.82 -8.10
N SER A 116 -13.92 -11.20 -8.68
CA SER A 116 -12.80 -10.65 -7.93
C SER A 116 -13.11 -9.30 -7.28
N TYR A 117 -14.07 -8.53 -7.83
CA TYR A 117 -14.37 -7.16 -7.40
C TYR A 117 -15.86 -6.89 -7.11
N SER A 118 -16.72 -7.91 -7.25
CA SER A 118 -18.16 -7.87 -6.92
C SER A 118 -18.45 -8.26 -5.49
#